data_AF-A0A8W8KRS1-F1
#
_entry.id   AF-A0A8W8KRS1-F1
#
_cell.length_a   1.000
_cell.length_b   1.000
_cell.length_c   1.000
_cell.angle_alpha   90.00
_cell.angle_beta   90.00
_cell.angle_gamma   90.00
#
_symmetry.space_group_name_H-M   'P 1'
#
loop_
_entity.id
_entity.type
_entity.pdbx_description
1 polymer ?
#
loop_
_entity_poly.entity_id
_entity_poly.type
_entity_poly.pdbx_seq_one_letter_code
_entity_poly.pdbx_strand_id
1 'polypeptide(L)'
;RYSLAIVGINLTNMIYQALVNGPLRTHFYNIAEKAPRIQDFHEVYCHVFWEFDKFWFDEEPVDIMQFGPMRDKFNRKLLHKLSKSQTILQSEFQKKE
;
A
#
# COMPACT_ATOMS: atom_id res chain seq x y z
N ARG A 1 -10.14 -16.12 0.97
CA ARG A 1 -10.75 -15.30 -0.11
C ARG A 1 -11.37 -14.05 0.50
N TYR A 2 -11.23 -12.89 -0.12
CA TYR A 2 -11.83 -11.63 0.32
C TYR A 2 -12.53 -10.92 -0.85
N SER A 3 -13.32 -9.88 -0.55
CA SER A 3 -13.98 -9.06 -1.58
C SER A 3 -13.01 -8.02 -2.15
N LEU A 4 -12.64 -8.18 -3.42
CA LEU A 4 -11.71 -7.26 -4.11
C LEU A 4 -12.20 -5.80 -4.06
N ALA A 5 -13.51 -5.57 -4.20
CA ALA A 5 -14.07 -4.22 -4.16
C ALA A 5 -13.96 -3.58 -2.77
N ILE A 6 -14.28 -4.34 -1.72
CA ILE A 6 -14.18 -3.85 -0.33
C ILE A 6 -12.71 -3.55 0.01
N VAL A 7 -11.79 -4.44 -0.37
CA VAL A 7 -10.35 -4.25 -0.16
C VAL A 7 -9.84 -3.05 -0.94
N GLY A 8 -10.18 -2.94 -2.23
CA GLY A 8 -9.77 -1.83 -3.09
C GLY A 8 -10.13 -0.47 -2.49
N ILE A 9 -11.40 -0.27 -2.11
CA ILE A 9 -11.85 1.00 -1.50
C ILE A 9 -11.09 1.31 -0.20
N ASN A 10 -10.88 0.31 0.65
CA ASN A 10 -10.15 0.49 1.92
C ASN A 10 -8.68 0.83 1.68
N LEU A 11 -8.01 0.11 0.78
CA LEU A 11 -6.60 0.37 0.46
C LEU A 11 -6.43 1.72 -0.22
N THR A 12 -7.30 2.11 -1.16
CA THR A 12 -7.28 3.45 -1.75
C THR A 12 -7.39 4.53 -0.67
N ASN A 13 -8.31 4.40 0.28
CA ASN A 13 -8.42 5.34 1.38
C ASN A 13 -7.16 5.36 2.26
N MET A 14 -6.61 4.20 2.63
CA MET A 14 -5.38 4.11 3.43
C MET A 14 -4.20 4.81 2.77
N ILE A 15 -3.98 4.55 1.47
CA ILE A 15 -2.88 5.14 0.71
C ILE A 15 -3.11 6.65 0.52
N TYR A 16 -4.36 7.06 0.27
CA TYR A 16 -4.71 8.48 0.20
C TYR A 16 -4.43 9.22 1.52
N GLN A 17 -4.80 8.64 2.66
CA GLN A 17 -4.47 9.20 3.98
C GLN A 17 -2.95 9.26 4.21
N ALA A 18 -2.20 8.24 3.78
CA ALA A 18 -0.74 8.26 3.84
C ALA A 18 -0.11 9.31 2.92
N LEU A 19 -0.78 9.70 1.84
CA LEU A 19 -0.35 10.80 0.97
C LEU A 19 -0.61 12.16 1.65
N VAL A 20 -1.86 12.42 2.04
CA VAL A 20 -2.29 13.71 2.60
C VAL A 20 -1.56 14.01 3.91
N ASN A 21 -1.40 13.01 4.77
CA ASN A 21 -0.75 13.18 6.08
C ASN A 21 0.78 13.16 5.99
N GLY A 22 1.36 12.86 4.82
CA GLY A 22 2.80 12.95 4.57
C GLY A 22 3.64 11.67 4.59
N PRO A 23 3.23 10.50 5.15
CA PRO A 23 4.05 9.28 5.12
C PRO A 23 4.57 8.87 3.74
N LEU A 24 3.83 9.11 2.66
CA LEU A 24 4.26 8.77 1.29
C LEU A 24 5.22 9.78 0.66
N ARG A 25 5.46 10.94 1.28
CA ARG A 25 6.31 11.99 0.68
C ARG A 25 7.71 11.48 0.36
N THR A 26 8.33 10.77 1.31
CA THR A 26 9.67 10.19 1.16
C THR A 26 9.74 9.28 -0.07
N HIS A 27 8.76 8.41 -0.27
CA HIS A 27 8.70 7.55 -1.45
C HIS A 27 8.69 8.39 -2.74
N PHE A 28 7.80 9.37 -2.85
CA PHE A 28 7.68 10.20 -4.05
C PHE A 28 8.94 11.05 -4.32
N TYR A 29 9.58 11.58 -3.29
CA TYR A 29 10.84 12.31 -3.44
C TYR A 29 12.01 11.41 -3.84
N ASN A 30 11.98 10.12 -3.47
CA ASN A 30 13.05 9.18 -3.79
C ASN A 30 12.92 8.59 -5.20
N ILE A 31 11.72 8.51 -5.78
CA ILE A 31 11.52 7.87 -7.09
C ILE A 31 11.39 8.83 -8.26
N ALA A 32 10.99 10.08 -8.01
CA ALA A 32 10.64 11.01 -9.07
C ALA A 32 11.60 12.19 -9.07
N GLU A 33 12.41 12.29 -10.13
CA GLU A 33 13.19 13.50 -10.44
C GLU A 33 12.28 14.70 -10.82
N LYS A 34 10.99 14.44 -11.06
CA LYS A 34 9.96 15.39 -11.47
C LYS A 34 8.78 15.39 -10.49
N ALA A 35 7.87 16.34 -10.66
CA ALA A 35 6.64 16.39 -9.87
C ALA A 35 5.84 15.06 -10.01
N PRO A 36 5.43 14.43 -8.89
CA PRO A 36 4.64 13.21 -8.91
C PRO A 36 3.31 13.38 -9.66
N ARG A 37 2.90 12.34 -10.37
CA ARG A 37 1.67 12.26 -11.16
C ARG A 37 0.71 11.23 -10.56
N ILE A 38 -0.53 11.22 -11.06
CA ILE A 38 -1.53 10.25 -10.64
C ILE A 38 -1.11 8.81 -10.92
N GLN A 39 -0.31 8.58 -11.97
CA GLN A 39 0.26 7.26 -12.27
C GLN A 39 1.18 6.78 -11.15
N ASP A 40 2.00 7.64 -10.58
CA ASP A 40 2.91 7.26 -9.49
C ASP A 40 2.10 6.83 -8.24
N PHE A 41 0.97 7.50 -7.98
CA PHE A 41 0.03 7.06 -6.94
C PHE A 41 -0.63 5.71 -7.27
N HIS A 42 -0.98 5.48 -8.54
CA HIS A 42 -1.53 4.20 -8.99
C HIS A 42 -0.51 3.06 -8.85
N GLU A 43 0.77 3.30 -9.13
CA GLU A 43 1.83 2.32 -8.89
C GLU A 43 1.96 1.99 -7.40
N VAL A 44 1.88 2.98 -6.51
CA VAL A 44 1.80 2.72 -5.06
C VAL A 44 0.59 1.85 -4.72
N TYR A 45 -0.57 2.14 -5.31
CA TYR A 45 -1.77 1.32 -5.13
C TYR A 45 -1.55 -0.14 -5.55
N CYS A 46 -0.99 -0.39 -6.73
CA CYS A 46 -0.71 -1.73 -7.21
C CYS A 46 0.28 -2.47 -6.30
N HIS A 47 1.35 -1.80 -5.86
CA HIS A 47 2.33 -2.35 -4.91
C HIS A 47 1.66 -2.76 -3.59
N VAL A 48 0.92 -1.83 -2.98
CA VAL A 48 0.27 -2.03 -1.68
C VAL A 48 -0.82 -3.09 -1.76
N PHE A 49 -1.58 -3.15 -2.85
CA PHE A 49 -2.59 -4.19 -3.05
C PHE A 49 -1.95 -5.57 -3.11
N TRP A 50 -0.86 -5.70 -3.87
CA TRP A 50 -0.13 -6.97 -3.97
C TRP A 50 0.51 -7.39 -2.64
N GLU A 51 1.09 -6.45 -1.88
CA GLU A 51 1.61 -6.73 -0.53
C GLU A 51 0.49 -7.15 0.43
N PHE A 52 -0.68 -6.48 0.35
CA PHE A 52 -1.84 -6.83 1.17
C PHE A 52 -2.37 -8.23 0.83
N ASP A 53 -2.44 -8.58 -0.45
CA ASP A 53 -2.90 -9.90 -0.89
C ASP A 53 -2.06 -11.01 -0.25
N LYS A 54 -0.72 -10.88 -0.35
CA LYS A 54 0.22 -11.80 0.31
C LYS A 54 0.02 -11.85 1.82
N PHE A 55 0.00 -10.69 2.46
CA PHE A 55 -0.22 -10.58 3.91
C PHE A 55 -1.53 -11.24 4.35
N TRP A 56 -2.61 -11.09 3.59
CA TRP A 56 -3.90 -11.69 3.89
C TRP A 56 -3.84 -13.22 3.87
N PHE A 57 -3.17 -13.80 2.87
CA PHE A 57 -3.02 -15.25 2.78
C PHE A 57 -2.07 -15.81 3.85
N ASP A 58 -0.97 -15.12 4.15
CA ASP A 58 0.01 -15.53 5.17
C ASP A 58 -0.59 -15.54 6.60
N GLU A 59 -1.58 -14.69 6.86
CA GLU A 59 -2.22 -14.58 8.19
C GLU A 59 -3.39 -15.56 8.39
N GLU A 60 -3.75 -16.35 7.37
CA GLU A 60 -4.79 -17.39 7.41
C GLU A 60 -6.08 -16.99 8.18
N PRO A 61 -6.78 -15.91 7.79
CA PRO A 61 -7.98 -15.46 8.48
C PRO A 61 -9.07 -16.53 8.46
N VAL A 62 -9.69 -16.74 9.63
CA VAL A 62 -10.84 -17.64 9.80
C VAL A 62 -12.00 -17.23 8.89
N ASP A 63 -12.29 -15.92 8.82
CA ASP A 63 -13.40 -15.38 8.04
C ASP A 63 -13.21 -13.90 7.68
N ILE A 64 -14.20 -13.35 6.98
CA ILE A 64 -14.21 -11.97 6.51
C ILE A 64 -14.34 -10.94 7.65
N MET A 65 -14.82 -11.32 8.85
CA MET A 65 -14.93 -10.41 9.99
C MET A 65 -13.55 -9.97 10.50
N GLN A 66 -12.51 -10.76 10.22
CA GLN A 66 -11.12 -10.41 10.50
C GLN A 66 -10.58 -9.30 9.58
N PHE A 67 -11.34 -8.88 8.55
CA PHE A 67 -10.89 -7.86 7.60
C PHE A 67 -10.49 -6.54 8.27
N GLY A 68 -11.31 -6.00 9.16
CA GLY A 68 -11.01 -4.73 9.84
C GLY A 68 -9.69 -4.78 10.63
N PRO A 69 -9.54 -5.73 11.57
CA PRO A 69 -8.30 -5.91 12.33
C PRO A 69 -7.07 -6.16 11.45
N MET A 70 -7.20 -6.96 10.40
CA MET A 70 -6.09 -7.25 9.46
C MET A 70 -5.70 -6.03 8.63
N ARG A 71 -6.68 -5.27 8.12
CA ARG A 71 -6.46 -4.00 7.45
C ARG A 71 -5.69 -3.04 8.35
N ASP A 72 -6.09 -2.91 9.62
CA ASP A 72 -5.45 -1.99 10.55
C ASP A 72 -4.03 -2.45 10.92
N LYS A 73 -3.83 -3.77 11.09
CA LYS A 73 -2.51 -4.38 11.28
C LYS A 73 -1.58 -4.11 10.09
N PHE A 74 -2.09 -4.29 8.88
CA PHE A 74 -1.35 -4.01 7.65
C PHE A 74 -1.03 -2.51 7.51
N ASN A 75 -1.98 -1.61 7.81
CA ASN A 75 -1.76 -0.17 7.77
C ASN A 75 -0.60 0.25 8.69
N ARG A 76 -0.56 -0.28 9.93
CA ARG A 76 0.55 -0.01 10.85
C ARG A 76 1.90 -0.47 10.30
N LYS A 77 1.95 -1.66 9.69
CA LYS A 77 3.16 -2.19 9.03
C LYS A 77 3.59 -1.27 7.87
N LEU A 78 2.66 -0.85 7.03
CA LEU A 78 2.92 0.04 5.90
C LEU A 78 3.46 1.41 6.37
N LEU A 79 2.82 2.04 7.35
CA LEU A 79 3.28 3.32 7.89
C LEU A 79 4.66 3.22 8.54
N HIS A 80 4.96 2.13 9.23
CA HIS A 80 6.30 1.87 9.76
C HIS A 80 7.35 1.66 8.66
N LYS A 81 6.99 1.03 7.53
CA LYS A 81 7.87 0.94 6.35
C LYS A 81 8.13 2.34 5.79
N LEU A 82 7.10 3.15 5.65
CA LEU A 82 7.17 4.51 5.09
C LEU A 82 7.91 5.52 5.99
N SER A 83 8.02 5.26 7.30
CA SER A 83 8.79 6.15 8.19
C SER A 83 10.30 6.10 7.96
N LYS A 84 10.80 5.14 7.17
CA LYS A 84 12.23 5.04 6.84
C LYS A 84 12.56 5.95 5.65
N SER A 85 13.63 6.73 5.77
CA SER A 85 14.02 7.77 4.81
C SER A 85 14.39 7.27 3.41
N GLN A 86 14.73 5.98 3.28
CA GLN A 86 15.13 5.35 2.01
C GLN A 86 14.04 4.44 1.42
N THR A 87 12.81 4.51 1.95
CA THR A 87 11.75 3.62 1.50
C THR A 87 11.29 3.96 0.10
N ILE A 88 11.31 2.95 -0.76
CA ILE A 88 10.71 2.95 -2.09
C ILE A 88 9.71 1.79 -2.13
N LEU A 89 8.46 2.10 -2.44
CA LEU A 89 7.41 1.13 -2.69
C LEU A 89 7.40 0.78 -4.17
N GLN A 90 8.09 -0.29 -4.55
CA GLN A 90 8.12 -0.79 -5.91
C GLN A 90 8.16 -2.32 -5.88
N SER A 91 7.29 -2.96 -6.65
CA SER A 91 7.24 -4.41 -6.82
C SER A 91 7.98 -4.85 -8.08
N GLU A 92 8.48 -6.08 -8.07
CA GLU A 92 9.18 -6.68 -9.22
C GLU A 92 8.33 -6.65 -10.51
N PHE A 93 7.01 -6.84 -10.42
CA PHE A 93 6.12 -6.79 -11.59
C PHE A 93 5.92 -5.38 -12.18
N GLN A 94 6.34 -4.33 -11.46
CA GLN A 94 6.32 -2.94 -11.93
C GLN A 94 7.64 -2.57 -12.60
N LYS A 95 8.68 -3.40 -12.46
CA LYS A 95 9.90 -3.31 -13.25
C LYS A 95 9.60 -3.90 -14.63
N LYS A 96 9.04 -3.08 -15.52
CA LYS A 96 8.99 -3.41 -16.96
C LYS A 96 10.25 -2.84 -17.64
N GLU A 97 10.90 -3.74 -18.37
CA GLU A 97 12.01 -3.63 -19.36
C GLU A 97 12.64 -2.25 -19.61
#